data_AF-A0A1G0XR62-F1
#
_entry.id   AF-A0A1G0XR62-F1
#
_cell.length_a   1.000
_cell.length_b   1.000
_cell.length_c   1.000
_cell.angle_alpha   90.00
_cell.angle_beta   90.00
_cell.angle_gamma   90.00
#
_symmetry.space_group_name_H-M   'P 1'
#
loop_
_entity.id
_entity.type
_entity.pdbx_description
1 polymer ?
#
loop_
_entity_poly.entity_id
_entity_poly.type
_entity_poly.pdbx_seq_one_letter_code
_entity_poly.pdbx_strand_id
1 'polypeptide(L)'
;MNTYEIIWASNPEQIVAKSPGQAKYRHFCELREVVDTFQNYLHGVDSVHLLHKFRVADLFGDPERFTHMITQRGIEFAYQGMRVSVCGKMGTICGTCGLNLAVCFDGNPYSENCHPYWKTIYYDKQGNIIKSFVEGDITQVTK
;
A
#
# COMPACT_ATOMS: atom_id res chain seq x y z
N MET A 1 -2.34 5.79 -2.18
CA MET A 1 -2.71 7.22 -2.31
C MET A 1 -1.82 7.82 -3.37
N ASN A 2 -2.33 8.73 -4.19
CA ASN A 2 -1.55 9.33 -5.27
C ASN A 2 -0.78 10.55 -4.74
N THR A 3 0.32 10.88 -5.41
CA THR A 3 1.05 12.12 -5.19
C THR A 3 0.64 13.12 -6.26
N TYR A 4 0.20 14.29 -5.83
CA TYR A 4 -0.13 15.42 -6.68
C TYR A 4 0.87 16.55 -6.45
N GLU A 5 1.21 17.27 -7.51
CA GLU A 5 1.81 18.59 -7.41
C GLU A 5 0.70 19.63 -7.46
N ILE A 6 0.73 20.57 -6.52
CA ILE A 6 -0.12 21.74 -6.52
C ILE A 6 0.80 22.94 -6.68
N ILE A 7 0.56 23.74 -7.72
CA ILE A 7 1.23 25.03 -7.88
C ILE A 7 0.27 26.08 -7.33
N TRP A 8 0.65 26.71 -6.22
CA TRP A 8 -0.13 27.77 -5.57
C TRP A 8 0.70 29.04 -5.47
N ALA A 9 0.20 30.14 -6.05
CA ALA A 9 0.93 31.41 -6.16
C ALA A 9 2.37 31.22 -6.68
N SER A 10 2.53 30.41 -7.73
CA SER A 10 3.81 30.02 -8.36
C SER A 10 4.75 29.17 -7.50
N ASN A 11 4.32 28.65 -6.34
CA ASN A 11 5.09 27.72 -5.51
C ASN A 11 4.58 26.28 -5.69
N PRO A 12 5.44 25.34 -6.13
CA PRO A 12 5.06 23.93 -6.26
C PRO A 12 5.19 23.19 -4.93
N GLU A 13 4.14 22.46 -4.56
CA GLU A 13 4.10 21.62 -3.36
C GLU A 13 3.55 20.22 -3.67
N GLN A 14 4.08 19.19 -3.01
CA GLN A 14 3.65 17.80 -3.22
C GLN A 14 2.71 17.33 -2.13
N ILE A 15 1.51 16.89 -2.52
CA ILE A 15 0.45 16.49 -1.62
C ILE A 15 -0.02 15.07 -1.92
N VAL A 16 -0.06 14.23 -0.88
CA VAL A 16 -0.57 12.87 -0.97
C VAL A 16 -2.09 12.85 -0.73
N ALA A 17 -2.86 12.38 -1.70
CA ALA A 17 -4.33 12.33 -1.63
C ALA A 17 -4.96 11.23 -2.51
N LYS A 18 -6.26 10.96 -2.34
CA LYS A 18 -6.98 9.99 -3.20
C LYS A 18 -7.40 10.61 -4.54
N SER A 19 -7.65 11.91 -4.59
CA SER A 19 -8.12 12.63 -5.77
C SER A 19 -7.54 14.05 -5.83
N PRO A 20 -7.57 14.74 -6.98
CA PRO A 20 -7.14 16.13 -7.09
C PRO A 20 -7.90 17.07 -6.14
N GLY A 21 -9.20 16.84 -5.96
CA GLY A 21 -10.03 17.63 -5.04
C GLY A 21 -9.61 17.44 -3.57
N GLN A 22 -9.28 16.20 -3.17
CA GLN A 22 -8.75 15.96 -1.83
C GLN A 22 -7.34 16.54 -1.65
N ALA A 23 -6.51 16.56 -2.70
CA ALA A 23 -5.19 17.18 -2.65
C ALA A 23 -5.32 18.69 -2.37
N LYS A 24 -6.17 19.38 -3.15
CA LYS A 24 -6.51 20.80 -2.95
C LYS A 24 -7.01 21.09 -1.54
N TYR A 25 -7.95 20.28 -1.05
CA TYR A 25 -8.51 20.48 0.29
C TYR A 25 -7.48 20.26 1.40
N ARG A 26 -6.58 19.28 1.26
CA ARG A 26 -5.49 19.05 2.22
C ARG A 26 -4.50 20.21 2.25
N HIS A 27 -4.06 20.68 1.09
CA HIS A 27 -3.18 21.83 0.99
C HIS A 27 -3.82 23.10 1.55
N PHE A 28 -5.12 23.32 1.29
CA PHE A 28 -5.87 24.37 1.95
C PHE A 28 -5.87 24.22 3.48
N CYS A 29 -6.05 23.01 4.01
CA CYS A 29 -5.98 22.74 5.45
C CYS A 29 -4.61 23.11 6.05
N GLU A 30 -3.52 22.91 5.32
CA GLU A 30 -2.15 23.29 5.72
C GLU A 30 -1.96 24.81 5.69
N LEU A 31 -2.64 25.52 4.78
CA LEU A 31 -2.58 26.98 4.64
C LEU A 31 -3.67 27.75 5.40
N ARG A 32 -4.43 27.13 6.31
CA ARG A 32 -5.58 27.79 6.97
C ARG A 32 -5.23 29.02 7.80
N GLU A 33 -3.98 29.16 8.22
CA GLU A 33 -3.51 30.36 8.94
C GLU A 33 -3.29 31.54 7.99
N VAL A 34 -3.09 31.28 6.69
CA VAL A 34 -2.80 32.28 5.65
C VAL A 34 -4.02 32.56 4.79
N VAL A 35 -4.88 31.56 4.56
CA VAL A 35 -6.06 31.66 3.70
C VAL A 35 -7.33 31.32 4.49
N ASP A 36 -8.27 32.25 4.48
CA ASP A 36 -9.51 32.24 5.26
C ASP A 36 -10.57 31.24 4.73
N THR A 37 -10.72 31.13 3.41
CA THR A 37 -11.73 30.29 2.77
C THR A 37 -11.15 29.41 1.67
N PHE A 38 -11.76 28.24 1.46
CA PHE A 38 -11.38 27.35 0.37
C PHE A 38 -11.56 28.01 -1.00
N GLN A 39 -12.56 28.88 -1.16
CA GLN A 39 -12.78 29.62 -2.39
C GLN A 39 -11.63 30.59 -2.70
N ASN A 40 -11.17 31.35 -1.69
CA ASN A 40 -10.01 32.23 -1.84
C ASN A 40 -8.73 31.44 -2.16
N TYR A 41 -8.57 30.27 -1.54
CA TYR A 41 -7.47 29.37 -1.85
C TYR A 41 -7.47 28.97 -3.33
N LEU A 42 -8.63 28.58 -3.88
CA LEU A 42 -8.75 28.14 -5.27
C LEU A 42 -8.35 29.22 -6.28
N HIS A 43 -8.53 30.51 -5.96
CA HIS A 43 -8.08 31.60 -6.82
C HIS A 43 -6.55 31.69 -6.96
N GLY A 44 -5.81 31.20 -5.97
CA GLY A 44 -4.35 31.14 -6.02
C GLY A 44 -3.80 29.82 -6.58
N VAL A 45 -4.65 28.83 -6.89
CA VAL A 45 -4.20 27.56 -7.47
C VAL A 45 -3.98 27.74 -8.96
N ASP A 46 -2.72 27.75 -9.39
CA ASP A 46 -2.33 27.86 -10.79
C ASP A 46 -2.59 26.55 -11.53
N SER A 47 -2.17 25.42 -10.94
CA SER A 47 -2.39 24.09 -11.52
C SER A 47 -2.35 22.96 -10.49
N VAL A 48 -2.89 21.80 -10.88
CA VAL A 48 -2.75 20.55 -10.13
C VAL A 48 -2.43 19.42 -11.08
N HIS A 49 -1.32 18.73 -10.84
CA HIS A 49 -0.83 17.65 -11.68
C HIS A 49 -0.73 16.35 -10.88
N LEU A 50 -1.14 15.22 -11.48
CA LEU A 50 -0.86 13.91 -10.92
C LEU A 50 0.60 13.58 -11.22
N LEU A 51 1.46 13.59 -10.20
CA LEU A 51 2.86 13.21 -10.35
C LEU A 51 3.04 11.69 -10.34
N HIS A 52 2.36 11.03 -9.40
CA HIS A 52 2.57 9.61 -9.18
C HIS A 52 1.27 8.91 -8.77
N LYS A 53 0.89 7.89 -9.53
CA LYS A 53 -0.22 7.01 -9.16
C LYS A 53 0.32 5.94 -8.23
N PHE A 54 -0.36 5.74 -7.10
CA PHE A 54 0.01 4.71 -6.13
C PHE A 54 0.16 3.34 -6.77
N ARG A 55 1.23 2.65 -6.41
CA ARG A 55 1.46 1.23 -6.69
C ARG A 55 1.88 0.55 -5.40
N VAL A 56 1.52 -0.72 -5.26
CA VAL A 56 1.94 -1.52 -4.09
C VAL A 56 3.47 -1.60 -3.97
N ALA A 57 4.18 -1.54 -5.10
CA ALA A 57 5.64 -1.48 -5.14
C ALA A 57 6.23 -0.28 -4.38
N ASP A 58 5.47 0.81 -4.23
CA ASP A 58 5.92 1.98 -3.47
C ASP A 58 5.94 1.71 -1.95
N LEU A 59 5.31 0.62 -1.50
CA LEU A 59 5.37 0.14 -0.11
C LEU A 59 6.47 -0.89 0.12
N PHE A 60 7.27 -1.24 -0.89
CA PHE A 60 8.32 -2.24 -0.72
C PHE A 60 9.37 -1.77 0.27
N GLY A 61 9.47 -2.51 1.38
CA GLY A 61 10.45 -2.26 2.43
C GLY A 61 11.83 -2.81 2.10
N ASP A 62 12.71 -2.76 3.10
CA ASP A 62 14.09 -3.23 3.05
C ASP A 62 14.19 -4.75 2.73
N PRO A 63 14.81 -5.12 1.58
CA PRO A 63 14.96 -6.52 1.18
C PRO A 63 15.78 -7.38 2.14
N GLU A 64 16.78 -6.81 2.83
CA GLU A 64 17.64 -7.56 3.75
C GLU A 64 16.87 -7.96 5.00
N ARG A 65 16.11 -7.02 5.57
CA ARG A 65 15.21 -7.30 6.71
C ARG A 65 14.15 -8.32 6.37
N PHE A 66 13.59 -8.22 5.16
CA PHE A 66 12.60 -9.20 4.70
C PHE A 66 13.23 -10.59 4.57
N THR A 67 14.40 -10.69 3.93
CA THR A 67 15.15 -11.94 3.78
C THR A 67 15.48 -12.58 5.13
N HIS A 68 15.91 -11.77 6.10
CA HIS A 68 16.18 -12.25 7.45
C HIS A 68 14.91 -12.85 8.11
N MET A 69 13.78 -12.15 8.01
CA MET A 69 12.51 -12.60 8.60
C MET A 69 12.00 -13.89 7.96
N ILE A 70 12.05 -14.03 6.63
CA ILE A 70 11.57 -15.26 5.97
C ILE A 70 12.41 -16.48 6.33
N THR A 71 13.73 -16.33 6.50
CA THR A 71 14.63 -17.40 6.97
C THR A 71 14.32 -17.79 8.41
N GLN A 72 14.15 -16.81 9.31
CA GLN A 72 13.78 -17.11 10.71
C GLN A 72 12.41 -17.79 10.86
N ARG A 73 11.52 -17.56 9.90
CA ARG A 73 10.17 -18.14 9.85
C ARG A 73 10.07 -19.36 8.93
N GLY A 74 11.15 -19.84 8.32
CA GLY A 74 11.08 -21.01 7.43
C GLY A 74 10.06 -20.88 6.29
N ILE A 75 9.95 -19.68 5.72
CA ILE A 75 9.08 -19.34 4.58
C ILE A 75 9.89 -18.73 3.44
N GLU A 76 11.07 -19.27 3.16
CA GLU A 76 12.03 -18.78 2.15
C GLU A 76 11.45 -18.76 0.72
N PHE A 77 10.32 -19.45 0.49
CA PHE A 77 9.56 -19.36 -0.76
C PHE A 77 8.85 -18.01 -0.94
N ALA A 78 8.65 -17.23 0.13
CA ALA A 78 7.98 -15.94 0.08
C ALA A 78 8.90 -14.83 -0.43
N TYR A 79 8.35 -13.90 -1.22
CA TYR A 79 9.06 -12.75 -1.78
C TYR A 79 8.22 -11.48 -1.73
N GLN A 80 8.85 -10.30 -1.72
CA GLN A 80 8.15 -9.02 -1.86
C GLN A 80 7.47 -8.94 -3.23
N GLY A 81 6.19 -8.61 -3.26
CA GLY A 81 5.34 -8.68 -4.44
C GLY A 81 4.54 -9.99 -4.56
N MET A 82 4.77 -10.98 -3.70
CA MET A 82 3.98 -12.22 -3.70
C MET A 82 2.53 -11.96 -3.27
N ARG A 83 1.59 -12.64 -3.94
CA ARG A 83 0.18 -12.64 -3.58
C ARG A 83 -0.09 -13.57 -2.41
N VAL A 84 -0.87 -13.09 -1.46
CA VAL A 84 -1.30 -13.84 -0.27
C VAL A 84 -2.77 -13.57 0.03
N SER A 85 -3.41 -14.52 0.69
CA SER A 85 -4.70 -14.32 1.36
C SER A 85 -4.47 -14.43 2.85
N VAL A 86 -4.87 -13.44 3.63
CA VAL A 86 -4.81 -13.48 5.10
C VAL A 86 -6.22 -13.29 5.63
N CYS A 87 -6.72 -14.25 6.40
CA CYS A 87 -8.11 -14.26 6.88
C CYS A 87 -9.14 -14.08 5.74
N GLY A 88 -8.88 -14.67 4.57
CA GLY A 88 -9.74 -14.59 3.39
C GLY A 88 -9.64 -13.27 2.60
N LYS A 89 -8.80 -12.32 3.01
CA LYS A 89 -8.57 -11.06 2.29
C LYS A 89 -7.32 -11.16 1.42
N MET A 90 -7.47 -10.88 0.14
CA MET A 90 -6.37 -10.87 -0.82
C MET A 90 -5.49 -9.63 -0.64
N GLY A 91 -4.18 -9.84 -0.73
CA GLY A 91 -3.18 -8.79 -0.63
C GLY A 91 -1.84 -9.21 -1.21
N THR A 92 -0.89 -8.28 -1.12
CA THR A 92 0.47 -8.44 -1.62
C THR A 92 1.45 -8.22 -0.48
N ILE A 93 2.46 -9.08 -0.37
CA ILE A 93 3.56 -8.90 0.58
C ILE A 93 4.40 -7.70 0.15
N CYS A 94 4.49 -6.69 1.00
CA CYS A 94 5.31 -5.50 0.79
C CYS A 94 6.66 -5.59 1.50
N GLY A 95 6.81 -6.49 2.46
CA GLY A 95 8.03 -6.62 3.24
C GLY A 95 7.73 -7.22 4.62
N THR A 96 8.43 -6.72 5.63
CA THR A 96 8.32 -7.21 7.01
C THR A 96 7.89 -6.11 7.98
N CYS A 97 7.14 -6.50 9.01
CA CYS A 97 6.87 -5.73 10.21
C CYS A 97 7.33 -6.57 11.42
N GLY A 98 8.59 -6.39 11.84
CA GLY A 98 9.22 -7.26 12.85
C GLY A 98 9.46 -8.67 12.31
N LEU A 99 8.83 -9.68 12.93
CA LEU A 99 8.87 -11.08 12.48
C LEU A 99 7.61 -11.51 11.72
N ASN A 100 6.84 -10.55 11.21
CA ASN A 100 5.58 -10.77 10.52
C ASN A 100 5.62 -10.16 9.11
N LEU A 101 4.66 -10.54 8.28
CA LEU A 101 4.51 -9.95 6.96
C LEU A 101 3.92 -8.55 7.07
N ALA A 102 4.47 -7.61 6.30
CA ALA A 102 3.75 -6.39 5.95
C ALA A 102 2.95 -6.66 4.66
N VAL A 103 1.62 -6.69 4.73
CA VAL A 103 0.74 -7.01 3.60
C VAL A 103 -0.12 -5.82 3.23
N CYS A 104 -0.05 -5.37 1.98
CA CYS A 104 -1.00 -4.41 1.42
C CYS A 104 -2.20 -5.16 0.87
N PHE A 105 -3.34 -5.07 1.55
CA PHE A 105 -4.60 -5.64 1.06
C PHE A 105 -5.12 -4.88 -0.15
N ASP A 106 -5.86 -5.58 -1.02
CA ASP A 106 -6.44 -4.98 -2.22
C ASP A 106 -7.37 -3.82 -1.87
N GLY A 107 -7.19 -2.68 -2.54
CA GLY A 107 -7.93 -1.44 -2.27
C GLY A 107 -7.34 -0.56 -1.16
N ASN A 108 -6.42 -1.07 -0.35
CA ASN A 108 -5.75 -0.29 0.68
C ASN A 108 -4.49 0.42 0.13
N PRO A 109 -4.21 1.66 0.57
CA PRO A 109 -2.98 2.37 0.21
C PRO A 109 -1.85 2.21 1.24
N TYR A 110 -1.94 1.22 2.11
CA TYR A 110 -1.02 0.97 3.21
C TYR A 110 -0.91 -0.54 3.47
N SER A 111 0.18 -0.95 4.12
CA SER A 111 0.36 -2.32 4.58
C SER A 111 -0.11 -2.51 6.02
N GLU A 112 -0.51 -3.73 6.34
CA GLU A 112 -0.93 -4.18 7.66
C GLU A 112 -0.03 -5.32 8.15
N ASN A 113 0.14 -5.42 9.47
CA ASN A 113 0.97 -6.44 10.11
C ASN A 113 0.22 -7.78 10.17
N CYS A 114 0.71 -8.79 9.45
CA CYS A 114 0.07 -10.09 9.31
C CYS A 114 1.00 -11.22 9.77
N HIS A 115 0.52 -12.07 10.69
CA HIS A 115 1.29 -13.23 11.13
C HIS A 115 1.46 -14.24 9.98
N PRO A 116 2.67 -14.74 9.71
CA PRO A 116 2.92 -15.57 8.53
C PRO A 116 2.08 -16.86 8.46
N TYR A 117 1.75 -17.43 9.62
CA TYR A 117 1.01 -18.70 9.70
C TYR A 117 -0.46 -18.55 10.11
N TRP A 118 -0.96 -17.35 10.37
CA TRP A 118 -2.34 -17.21 10.87
C TRP A 118 -3.33 -17.06 9.73
N LYS A 119 -3.96 -18.16 9.33
CA LYS A 119 -4.96 -18.18 8.24
C LYS A 119 -4.42 -17.55 6.95
N THR A 120 -3.17 -17.87 6.64
CA THR A 120 -2.43 -17.32 5.50
C THR A 120 -2.34 -18.36 4.39
N ILE A 121 -2.63 -17.94 3.16
CA ILE A 121 -2.41 -18.73 1.95
C ILE A 121 -1.44 -17.96 1.06
N TYR A 122 -0.41 -18.64 0.58
CA TYR A 122 0.61 -18.09 -0.31
C TYR A 122 0.42 -18.64 -1.72
N TYR A 123 0.51 -17.75 -2.70
CA TYR A 123 0.28 -18.09 -4.11
C TYR A 123 1.54 -17.93 -4.95
N ASP A 124 1.67 -18.76 -5.98
CA ASP A 124 2.66 -18.56 -7.03
C ASP A 124 2.23 -17.44 -8.01
N LYS A 125 3.03 -17.22 -9.05
CA LYS A 125 2.76 -16.18 -10.07
C LYS A 125 1.56 -16.53 -10.96
N GLN A 126 1.16 -17.79 -11.01
CA GLN A 126 0.02 -18.29 -11.78
C GLN A 126 -1.27 -18.31 -10.93
N GLY A 127 -1.17 -18.05 -9.62
CA GLY A 127 -2.30 -18.08 -8.68
C GLY A 127 -2.54 -19.44 -8.04
N ASN A 128 -1.63 -20.42 -8.21
CA ASN A 128 -1.73 -21.70 -7.51
C ASN A 128 -1.24 -21.56 -6.07
N ILE A 129 -1.78 -22.38 -5.17
CA ILE A 129 -1.40 -22.39 -3.76
C ILE A 129 -0.02 -23.04 -3.61
N ILE A 130 0.94 -22.29 -3.07
CA ILE A 130 2.26 -22.81 -2.65
C ILE A 130 2.16 -23.39 -1.24
N LYS A 131 1.47 -22.68 -0.34
CA LYS A 131 1.35 -23.05 1.08
C LYS A 131 0.05 -22.50 1.66
N SER A 132 -0.60 -23.28 2.50
CA SER A 132 -1.78 -22.86 3.27
C SER A 132 -1.57 -23.12 4.76
N PHE A 133 -2.00 -22.16 5.57
CA PHE A 133 -2.08 -22.25 7.03
C PHE A 133 -3.51 -21.98 7.53
N VAL A 134 -4.51 -22.31 6.71
CA VAL A 134 -5.92 -22.30 7.11
C VAL A 134 -6.29 -23.70 7.60
N GLU A 135 -6.97 -23.80 8.73
CA GLU A 135 -7.55 -25.07 9.20
C GLU A 135 -8.79 -25.43 8.37
N GLY A 136 -8.86 -26.70 7.93
CA GLY A 136 -9.90 -27.19 7.02
C GLY A 136 -9.42 -27.23 5.57
N ASP A 137 -9.49 -28.41 4.96
CA ASP A 137 -8.98 -28.76 3.64
C ASP A 137 -9.16 -27.69 2.55
N ILE A 138 -8.04 -27.18 2.02
CA ILE A 138 -7.99 -26.56 0.68
C ILE A 138 -7.42 -27.57 -0.32
N THR A 139 -7.81 -28.83 -0.21
CA THR A 139 -7.47 -29.85 -1.20
C THR A 139 -8.50 -29.82 -2.34
N GLN A 140 -8.03 -29.24 -3.45
CA GLN A 140 -8.42 -29.49 -4.84
C GLN A 140 -9.79 -28.99 -5.31
N VAL A 141 -9.78 -27.88 -6.05
CA VAL A 141 -10.70 -27.69 -7.18
C VAL A 141 -9.86 -27.58 -8.43
N THR A 142 -9.48 -28.74 -8.98
CA THR A 142 -9.15 -28.85 -10.40
C THR A 142 -10.46 -29.24 -11.09
N LYS A 143 -10.98 -28.36 -11.93
CA LYS A 143 -11.94 -28.71 -12.99
C LYS A 143 -11.34 -28.27 -14.32
#